data_AF-A0A3D5Q9S2-F1
#
_entry.id   AF-A0A3D5Q9S2-F1
#
_cell.length_a   1.000
_cell.length_b   1.000
_cell.length_c   1.000
_cell.angle_alpha   90.00
_cell.angle_beta   90.00
_cell.angle_gamma   90.00
#
_symmetry.space_group_name_H-M   'P 1'
#
loop_
_entity.id
_entity.type
_entity.pdbx_description
1 polymer ?
#
loop_
_entity_poly.entity_id
_entity_poly.type
_entity_poly.pdbx_seq_one_letter_code
_entity_poly.pdbx_strand_id
1 'polypeptide(L)'
;HTMFNIINTIVFLPILGTLASICKWLIKEDEDEQEQRLKFIDDRLIDTPELAVTQAQKEVQRMSDIALEMLRMSKEAFFQRDQKIIDKIYRKEDVVDLLEKDITDFLVKLFQKSVSEKNSEVINNIFHVLHDIEKIADHAENIAKFTERIIDNKITFSREALDEMNEIFDVTIRFSSNVLNEYNKGNLPKDIDTQDEDLIDKYKRKFKNNHMRRFNEGKCNVDAGIVYVDILNNLEKAGDHSFNIAQVIQGSE
;
A
#
# COMPACT_ATOMS: atom_id res chain seq x y z
N HIS A 1 31.69 -24.98 -43.75
CA HIS A 1 30.50 -24.73 -42.90
C HIS A 1 30.84 -23.99 -41.62
N THR A 2 31.84 -24.42 -40.83
CA THR A 2 32.22 -23.77 -39.56
C THR A 2 32.66 -22.31 -39.73
N MET A 3 33.49 -21.99 -40.73
CA MET A 3 33.95 -20.61 -40.98
C MET A 3 32.81 -19.67 -41.40
N PHE A 4 31.84 -20.17 -42.16
CA PHE A 4 30.63 -19.42 -42.54
C PHE A 4 29.77 -19.10 -41.32
N ASN A 5 29.59 -20.05 -40.40
CA ASN A 5 28.84 -19.83 -39.16
C ASN A 5 29.56 -18.84 -38.23
N ILE A 6 30.89 -18.92 -38.11
CA ILE A 6 31.69 -17.98 -37.29
C ILE A 6 31.57 -16.56 -37.82
N ILE A 7 31.69 -16.37 -39.14
CA ILE A 7 31.53 -15.05 -39.78
C ILE A 7 30.11 -14.52 -39.55
N ASN A 8 29.09 -15.34 -39.75
CA ASN A 8 27.70 -14.95 -39.50
C ASN A 8 27.49 -14.56 -38.03
N THR A 9 28.03 -15.32 -37.07
CA THR A 9 27.93 -14.98 -35.66
C THR A 9 28.58 -13.63 -35.37
N ILE A 10 29.78 -13.35 -35.89
CA ILE A 10 30.45 -12.04 -35.67
C ILE A 10 29.64 -10.89 -36.25
N VAL A 11 29.01 -11.08 -37.41
CA VAL A 11 28.18 -10.05 -38.07
C VAL A 11 26.84 -9.84 -37.36
N PHE A 12 26.18 -10.92 -36.92
CA PHE A 12 24.86 -10.83 -36.27
C PHE A 12 24.91 -10.50 -34.79
N LEU A 13 26.02 -10.78 -34.07
CA LEU A 13 26.16 -10.47 -32.64
C LEU A 13 25.87 -8.99 -32.28
N PRO A 14 26.41 -7.97 -32.99
CA PRO A 14 26.07 -6.57 -32.70
C PRO A 14 24.62 -6.20 -33.08
N ILE A 15 24.07 -6.87 -34.10
CA ILE A 15 22.68 -6.67 -34.54
C ILE A 15 21.71 -7.24 -33.50
N LEU A 16 22.05 -8.35 -32.85
CA LEU A 16 21.26 -8.93 -31.76
C LEU A 16 21.19 -8.00 -30.54
N GLY A 17 22.30 -7.34 -30.19
CA GLY A 17 22.31 -6.36 -29.09
C GLY A 17 21.41 -5.15 -29.38
N THR A 18 21.47 -4.62 -30.60
CA THR A 18 20.62 -3.49 -31.02
C THR A 18 19.16 -3.89 -31.15
N LEU A 19 18.84 -5.06 -31.72
CA LEU A 19 17.48 -5.60 -31.75
C LEU A 19 16.93 -5.83 -30.34
N ALA A 20 17.73 -6.35 -29.41
CA ALA A 20 17.30 -6.51 -28.01
C ALA A 20 17.01 -5.16 -27.34
N SER A 21 17.82 -4.13 -27.59
CA SER A 21 17.54 -2.77 -27.11
C SER A 21 16.28 -2.17 -27.74
N ILE A 22 16.05 -2.39 -29.03
CA ILE A 22 14.83 -1.95 -29.72
C ILE A 22 13.61 -2.68 -29.16
N CYS A 23 13.69 -4.00 -28.94
CA CYS A 23 12.61 -4.76 -28.31
C CYS A 23 12.31 -4.27 -26.89
N LYS A 24 13.33 -3.99 -26.07
CA LYS A 24 13.14 -3.41 -24.72
C LYS A 24 12.53 -2.00 -24.75
N TRP A 25 12.82 -1.23 -25.79
CA TRP A 25 12.25 0.10 -25.97
C TRP A 25 10.82 0.06 -26.54
N LEU A 26 10.53 -0.90 -27.43
CA LEU A 26 9.23 -1.10 -28.04
C LEU A 26 8.23 -1.74 -27.06
N ILE A 27 8.74 -2.66 -26.22
CA ILE A 27 8.05 -3.30 -25.10
C ILE A 27 8.45 -2.56 -23.82
N LYS A 28 8.51 -1.23 -23.87
CA LYS A 28 8.53 -0.45 -22.63
C LYS A 28 7.12 -0.58 -22.04
N GLU A 29 6.86 -1.72 -21.43
CA GLU A 29 5.71 -1.92 -20.55
C GLU A 29 5.77 -0.79 -19.54
N ASP A 30 4.68 -0.03 -19.40
CA ASP A 30 4.60 0.96 -18.33
C ASP A 30 4.83 0.21 -17.01
N GLU A 31 5.60 0.80 -16.09
CA GLU A 31 5.85 0.19 -14.77
C GLU A 31 4.51 -0.19 -14.09
N ASP A 32 3.46 0.58 -14.37
CA ASP A 32 2.07 0.35 -13.96
C ASP A 32 1.51 -1.00 -14.49
N GLU A 33 1.78 -1.40 -15.74
CA GLU A 33 1.32 -2.70 -16.28
C GLU A 33 2.04 -3.91 -15.63
N GLN A 34 3.29 -3.74 -15.20
CA GLN A 34 4.02 -4.78 -14.48
C GLN A 34 3.60 -4.91 -13.01
N GLU A 35 3.09 -3.83 -12.40
CA GLU A 35 2.53 -3.86 -11.06
C GLU A 35 1.15 -4.54 -11.02
N GLN A 36 0.35 -4.45 -12.09
CA GLN A 36 -1.02 -4.97 -12.16
C GLN A 36 -1.16 -6.50 -12.14
N ARG A 37 -0.13 -7.28 -12.46
CA ARG A 37 -0.26 -8.76 -12.58
C ARG A 37 0.29 -9.49 -11.36
N LEU A 38 -0.35 -10.61 -11.01
CA LEU A 38 0.26 -11.59 -10.10
C LEU A 38 1.63 -12.04 -10.64
N LYS A 39 2.65 -11.99 -9.79
CA LYS A 39 4.05 -12.34 -10.08
C LYS A 39 4.43 -13.72 -9.54
N PHE A 40 3.83 -14.15 -8.44
CA PHE A 40 4.19 -15.35 -7.68
C PHE A 40 3.12 -16.43 -7.74
N ILE A 41 1.87 -16.07 -8.00
CA ILE A 41 0.72 -16.98 -7.99
C ILE A 41 0.30 -17.36 -9.42
N ASP A 42 0.02 -18.64 -9.64
CA ASP A 42 -0.54 -19.21 -10.87
C ASP A 42 -1.48 -20.38 -10.49
N ASP A 43 -2.57 -20.56 -11.24
CA ASP A 43 -3.55 -21.64 -11.04
C ASP A 43 -2.90 -23.05 -11.00
N ARG A 44 -1.73 -23.24 -11.62
CA ARG A 44 -0.95 -24.50 -11.57
C ARG A 44 -0.44 -24.85 -10.17
N LEU A 45 -0.33 -23.88 -9.27
CA LEU A 45 0.14 -24.09 -7.90
C LEU A 45 -0.93 -24.72 -6.99
N ILE A 46 -2.19 -24.70 -7.41
CA ILE A 46 -3.34 -25.19 -6.63
C ILE A 46 -3.17 -26.66 -6.23
N ASP A 47 -2.49 -27.46 -7.04
CA ASP A 47 -2.24 -28.88 -6.74
C ASP A 47 -1.08 -29.10 -5.75
N THR A 48 -0.41 -28.03 -5.30
CA THR A 48 0.66 -28.03 -4.29
C THR A 48 0.37 -27.04 -3.16
N PRO A 49 -0.53 -27.37 -2.21
CA PRO A 49 -1.07 -26.38 -1.28
C PRO A 49 -0.05 -25.65 -0.41
N GLU A 50 1.00 -26.33 0.07
CA GLU A 50 2.04 -25.68 0.88
C GLU A 50 2.78 -24.60 0.08
N LEU A 51 3.14 -24.90 -1.17
CA LEU A 51 3.79 -23.95 -2.06
C LEU A 51 2.85 -22.81 -2.46
N ALA A 52 1.57 -23.12 -2.72
CA ALA A 52 0.54 -22.14 -3.04
C ALA A 52 0.37 -21.09 -1.93
N VAL A 53 0.29 -21.52 -0.67
CA VAL A 53 0.19 -20.61 0.49
C VAL A 53 1.43 -19.72 0.57
N THR A 54 2.63 -20.27 0.42
CA THR A 54 3.87 -19.48 0.46
C THR A 54 3.95 -18.45 -0.67
N GLN A 55 3.49 -18.77 -1.88
CA GLN A 55 3.44 -17.80 -2.98
C GLN A 55 2.37 -16.73 -2.75
N ALA A 56 1.22 -17.10 -2.17
CA ALA A 56 0.19 -16.13 -1.79
C ALA A 56 0.71 -15.11 -0.79
N GLN A 57 1.44 -15.55 0.24
CA GLN A 57 2.08 -14.65 1.19
C GLN A 57 3.04 -13.64 0.53
N LYS A 58 3.74 -14.03 -0.54
CA LYS A 58 4.61 -13.10 -1.28
C LYS A 58 3.83 -12.05 -2.05
N GLU A 59 2.66 -12.38 -2.58
CA GLU A 59 1.79 -11.37 -3.20
C GLU A 59 1.19 -10.43 -2.16
N VAL A 60 0.78 -10.96 -1.00
CA VAL A 60 0.31 -10.14 0.12
C VAL A 60 1.40 -9.17 0.56
N GLN A 61 2.65 -9.65 0.68
CA GLN A 61 3.79 -8.80 0.97
C GLN A 61 3.94 -7.69 -0.09
N ARG A 62 3.84 -8.04 -1.38
CA ARG A 62 3.95 -7.06 -2.46
C ARG A 62 2.85 -6.00 -2.40
N MET A 63 1.61 -6.41 -2.15
CA MET A 63 0.48 -5.50 -1.97
C MET A 63 0.68 -4.59 -0.75
N SER A 64 1.21 -5.13 0.35
CA SER A 64 1.54 -4.36 1.56
C SER A 64 2.60 -3.29 1.32
N ASP A 65 3.61 -3.58 0.49
CA ASP A 65 4.65 -2.63 0.12
C ASP A 65 4.07 -1.46 -0.69
N ILE A 66 3.14 -1.74 -1.61
CA ILE A 66 2.44 -0.73 -2.42
C ILE A 66 1.53 0.14 -1.54
N ALA A 67 0.73 -0.46 -0.65
CA ALA A 67 -0.15 0.29 0.27
C ALA A 67 0.67 1.22 1.18
N LEU A 68 1.81 0.76 1.71
CA LEU A 68 2.70 1.58 2.52
C LEU A 68 3.37 2.70 1.71
N GLU A 69 3.71 2.44 0.44
CA GLU A 69 4.18 3.47 -0.48
C GLU A 69 3.11 4.54 -0.71
N MET A 70 1.86 4.15 -0.98
CA MET A 70 0.73 5.07 -1.14
C MET A 70 0.52 5.95 0.09
N LEU A 71 0.62 5.38 1.29
CA LEU A 71 0.50 6.14 2.55
C LEU A 71 1.63 7.18 2.70
N ARG A 72 2.86 6.85 2.29
CA ARG A 72 3.99 7.81 2.26
C ARG A 72 3.80 8.89 1.18
N MET A 73 3.32 8.49 0.01
CA MET A 73 3.03 9.41 -1.09
C MET A 73 1.88 10.35 -0.75
N SER A 74 0.87 9.92 0.01
CA SER A 74 -0.24 10.79 0.41
C SER A 74 0.24 11.93 1.32
N LYS A 75 1.20 11.64 2.23
CA LYS A 75 1.92 12.67 2.99
C LYS A 75 2.66 13.62 2.04
N GLU A 76 3.43 13.08 1.11
CA GLU A 76 4.22 13.87 0.17
C GLU A 76 3.33 14.80 -0.68
N ALA A 77 2.26 14.25 -1.27
CA ALA A 77 1.25 14.99 -2.03
C ALA A 77 0.64 16.10 -1.19
N PHE A 78 0.26 15.81 0.06
CA PHE A 78 -0.34 16.79 0.96
C PHE A 78 0.57 18.00 1.20
N PHE A 79 1.85 17.77 1.52
CA PHE A 79 2.79 18.86 1.83
C PHE A 79 3.31 19.59 0.58
N GLN A 80 3.56 18.87 -0.52
CA GLN A 80 4.11 19.45 -1.74
C GLN A 80 3.04 20.07 -2.65
N ARG A 81 1.76 19.73 -2.45
CA ARG A 81 0.66 20.14 -3.33
C ARG A 81 0.87 19.69 -4.78
N ASP A 82 1.42 18.49 -4.97
CA ASP A 82 1.77 17.97 -6.29
C ASP A 82 0.69 17.01 -6.83
N GLN A 83 -0.05 17.48 -7.85
CA GLN A 83 -1.05 16.69 -8.56
C GLN A 83 -0.47 15.41 -9.18
N LYS A 84 0.80 15.43 -9.61
CA LYS A 84 1.42 14.23 -10.22
C LYS A 84 1.59 13.10 -9.22
N ILE A 85 1.78 13.41 -7.94
CA ILE A 85 1.87 12.40 -6.89
C ILE A 85 0.46 11.83 -6.63
N ILE A 86 -0.56 12.69 -6.61
CA ILE A 86 -1.97 12.28 -6.50
C ILE A 86 -2.34 11.30 -7.64
N ASP A 87 -2.05 11.66 -8.89
CA ASP A 87 -2.35 10.81 -10.05
C ASP A 87 -1.63 9.45 -9.98
N LYS A 88 -0.44 9.39 -9.37
CA LYS A 88 0.27 8.12 -9.13
C LYS A 88 -0.38 7.29 -8.02
N ILE A 89 -0.87 7.94 -6.96
CA ILE A 89 -1.61 7.24 -5.88
C ILE A 89 -2.85 6.58 -6.47
N TYR A 90 -3.61 7.27 -7.33
CA TYR A 90 -4.78 6.68 -7.99
C TYR A 90 -4.43 5.45 -8.84
N ARG A 91 -3.35 5.50 -9.63
CA ARG A 91 -2.91 4.32 -10.39
C ARG A 91 -2.45 3.16 -9.50
N LYS A 92 -1.80 3.46 -8.38
CA LYS A 92 -1.37 2.45 -7.38
C LYS A 92 -2.52 1.88 -6.58
N GLU A 93 -3.62 2.63 -6.45
CA GLU A 93 -4.87 2.07 -5.96
C GLU A 93 -5.35 0.97 -6.94
N ASP A 94 -5.57 1.29 -8.22
CA ASP A 94 -6.11 0.32 -9.21
C ASP A 94 -5.32 -1.01 -9.22
N VAL A 95 -3.99 -0.89 -9.27
CA VAL A 95 -3.07 -1.54 -8.33
C VAL A 95 -3.56 -2.62 -7.35
N VAL A 96 -3.58 -2.18 -6.10
CA VAL A 96 -3.97 -2.88 -4.88
C VAL A 96 -5.34 -3.52 -5.03
N ASP A 97 -6.33 -2.82 -5.60
CA ASP A 97 -7.68 -3.34 -5.87
C ASP A 97 -7.65 -4.63 -6.70
N LEU A 98 -6.88 -4.62 -7.80
CA LEU A 98 -6.73 -5.78 -8.66
C LEU A 98 -6.01 -6.93 -7.93
N LEU A 99 -5.02 -6.62 -7.10
CA LEU A 99 -4.30 -7.62 -6.33
C LEU A 99 -5.15 -8.26 -5.23
N GLU A 100 -5.93 -7.46 -4.49
CA GLU A 100 -6.85 -7.97 -3.48
C GLU A 100 -7.77 -9.02 -4.12
N LYS A 101 -8.36 -8.67 -5.26
CA LYS A 101 -9.26 -9.55 -6.01
C LYS A 101 -8.57 -10.83 -6.48
N ASP A 102 -7.45 -10.70 -7.19
CA ASP A 102 -6.77 -11.83 -7.81
C ASP A 102 -6.19 -12.80 -6.75
N ILE A 103 -5.66 -12.28 -5.65
CA ILE A 103 -5.18 -13.07 -4.50
C ILE A 103 -6.38 -13.76 -3.84
N THR A 104 -7.50 -13.05 -3.62
CA THR A 104 -8.71 -13.61 -3.02
C THR A 104 -9.26 -14.77 -3.85
N ASP A 105 -9.40 -14.58 -5.16
CA ASP A 105 -9.88 -15.62 -6.09
C ASP A 105 -8.98 -16.87 -6.06
N PHE A 106 -7.66 -16.68 -6.01
CA PHE A 106 -6.72 -17.78 -5.87
C PHE A 106 -6.89 -18.54 -4.56
N LEU A 107 -6.98 -17.82 -3.43
CA LEU A 107 -7.13 -18.43 -2.10
C LEU A 107 -8.44 -19.19 -1.96
N VAL A 108 -9.53 -18.69 -2.55
CA VAL A 108 -10.82 -19.39 -2.59
C VAL A 108 -10.70 -20.72 -3.36
N LYS A 109 -10.07 -20.71 -4.53
CA LYS A 109 -9.83 -21.95 -5.30
C LYS A 109 -8.97 -22.94 -4.52
N LEU A 110 -7.94 -22.45 -3.82
CA LEU A 110 -7.06 -23.26 -3.00
C LEU A 110 -7.81 -23.90 -1.83
N PHE A 111 -8.65 -23.12 -1.13
CA PHE A 111 -9.44 -23.59 0.00
C PHE A 111 -10.39 -24.73 -0.37
N GLN A 112 -10.95 -24.71 -1.59
CA GLN A 112 -11.87 -25.74 -2.10
C GLN A 112 -11.21 -27.12 -2.33
N LYS A 113 -9.87 -27.21 -2.37
CA LYS A 113 -9.13 -28.46 -2.67
C LYS A 113 -8.86 -29.36 -1.46
N SER A 114 -9.56 -29.15 -0.34
CA SER A 114 -9.37 -29.90 0.91
C SER A 114 -7.94 -29.75 1.45
N VAL A 115 -7.60 -28.54 1.86
CA VAL A 115 -6.36 -28.21 2.57
C VAL A 115 -6.38 -28.73 4.01
N SER A 116 -5.20 -28.87 4.63
CA SER A 116 -5.09 -29.23 6.06
C SER A 116 -5.66 -28.13 6.95
N GLU A 117 -6.09 -28.48 8.17
CA GLU A 117 -6.63 -27.51 9.16
C GLU A 117 -5.67 -26.34 9.41
N LYS A 118 -4.37 -26.65 9.57
CA LYS A 118 -3.31 -25.63 9.68
C LYS A 118 -3.26 -24.68 8.48
N ASN A 119 -3.41 -25.20 7.26
CA ASN A 119 -3.38 -24.37 6.06
C ASN A 119 -4.67 -23.55 5.92
N SER A 120 -5.81 -24.08 6.36
CA SER A 120 -7.06 -23.33 6.42
C SER A 120 -6.96 -22.10 7.35
N GLU A 121 -6.36 -22.26 8.53
CA GLU A 121 -6.11 -21.14 9.46
C GLU A 121 -5.21 -20.08 8.82
N VAL A 122 -4.12 -20.49 8.17
CA VAL A 122 -3.22 -19.55 7.48
C VAL A 122 -3.94 -18.80 6.36
N ILE A 123 -4.76 -19.50 5.56
CA ILE A 123 -5.54 -18.88 4.48
C ILE A 123 -6.54 -17.87 5.05
N ASN A 124 -7.23 -18.19 6.14
CA ASN A 124 -8.14 -17.26 6.82
C ASN A 124 -7.41 -16.00 7.30
N ASN A 125 -6.25 -16.15 7.94
CA ASN A 125 -5.43 -15.01 8.37
C ASN A 125 -4.96 -14.16 7.18
N ILE A 126 -4.65 -14.79 6.05
CA ILE A 126 -4.32 -14.05 4.83
C ILE A 126 -5.51 -13.23 4.35
N PHE A 127 -6.74 -13.76 4.35
CA PHE A 127 -7.92 -12.98 3.94
C PHE A 127 -8.13 -11.73 4.80
N HIS A 128 -8.01 -11.86 6.12
CA HIS A 128 -8.14 -10.71 7.02
C HIS A 128 -7.08 -9.65 6.74
N VAL A 129 -5.81 -10.06 6.69
CA VAL A 129 -4.70 -9.12 6.46
C VAL A 129 -4.75 -8.49 5.07
N LEU A 130 -5.15 -9.26 4.06
CA LEU A 130 -5.31 -8.76 2.69
C LEU A 130 -6.33 -7.60 2.64
N HIS A 131 -7.47 -7.77 3.31
CA HIS A 131 -8.50 -6.75 3.41
C HIS A 131 -8.03 -5.50 4.16
N ASP A 132 -7.36 -5.66 5.30
CA ASP A 132 -6.84 -4.52 6.05
C ASP A 132 -5.74 -3.75 5.28
N ILE A 133 -4.94 -4.44 4.45
CA ILE A 133 -3.96 -3.80 3.55
C ILE A 133 -4.67 -2.94 2.49
N GLU A 134 -5.72 -3.45 1.85
CA GLU A 134 -6.52 -2.66 0.89
C GLU A 134 -7.12 -1.43 1.58
N LYS A 135 -7.67 -1.59 2.80
CA LYS A 135 -8.22 -0.45 3.55
C LYS A 135 -7.19 0.62 3.88
N ILE A 136 -5.93 0.24 4.14
CA ILE A 136 -4.83 1.21 4.30
C ILE A 136 -4.58 1.99 3.01
N ALA A 137 -4.57 1.31 1.85
CA ALA A 137 -4.42 1.94 0.54
C ALA A 137 -5.57 2.89 0.22
N ASP A 138 -6.82 2.46 0.45
CA ASP A 138 -8.03 3.28 0.36
C ASP A 138 -7.92 4.59 1.14
N HIS A 139 -7.46 4.53 2.40
CA HIS A 139 -7.30 5.72 3.22
C HIS A 139 -6.20 6.65 2.70
N ALA A 140 -5.13 6.12 2.11
CA ALA A 140 -4.13 6.93 1.43
C ALA A 140 -4.68 7.61 0.17
N GLU A 141 -5.50 6.90 -0.62
CA GLU A 141 -6.18 7.44 -1.80
C GLU A 141 -7.19 8.54 -1.43
N ASN A 142 -7.96 8.35 -0.35
CA ASN A 142 -8.85 9.37 0.19
C ASN A 142 -8.10 10.63 0.62
N ILE A 143 -6.94 10.51 1.26
CA ILE A 143 -6.08 11.65 1.61
C ILE A 143 -5.59 12.38 0.35
N ALA A 144 -5.30 11.65 -0.73
CA ALA A 144 -4.94 12.24 -2.01
C ALA A 144 -6.12 13.04 -2.63
N LYS A 145 -7.34 12.49 -2.60
CA LYS A 145 -8.59 13.20 -3.00
C LYS A 145 -8.81 14.49 -2.21
N PHE A 146 -8.59 14.45 -0.89
CA PHE A 146 -8.66 15.65 -0.05
C PHE A 146 -7.57 16.67 -0.39
N THR A 147 -6.38 16.21 -0.74
CA THR A 147 -5.28 17.05 -1.19
C THR A 147 -5.58 17.73 -2.51
N GLU A 148 -6.17 17.03 -3.47
CA GLU A 148 -6.65 17.59 -4.74
C GLU A 148 -7.67 18.71 -4.48
N ARG A 149 -8.65 18.46 -3.60
CA ARG A 149 -9.61 19.49 -3.17
C ARG A 149 -8.92 20.71 -2.54
N ILE A 150 -7.83 20.52 -1.79
CA ILE A 150 -7.05 21.62 -1.22
C ILE A 150 -6.39 22.45 -2.32
N ILE A 151 -5.81 21.80 -3.34
CA ILE A 151 -5.18 22.47 -4.48
C ILE A 151 -6.20 23.30 -5.24
N ASP A 152 -7.32 22.68 -5.65
CA ASP A 152 -8.37 23.31 -6.46
C ASP A 152 -8.98 24.54 -5.78
N ASN A 153 -9.25 24.42 -4.48
CA ASN A 153 -9.87 25.48 -3.70
C ASN A 153 -8.86 26.42 -3.03
N LYS A 154 -7.55 26.23 -3.30
CA LYS A 154 -6.45 27.04 -2.75
C LYS A 154 -6.51 27.14 -1.22
N ILE A 155 -6.84 26.03 -0.56
CA ILE A 155 -7.00 25.96 0.90
C ILE A 155 -5.62 26.08 1.55
N THR A 156 -5.51 26.96 2.55
CA THR A 156 -4.28 27.19 3.29
C THR A 156 -4.44 26.79 4.76
N PHE A 157 -3.37 26.25 5.34
CA PHE A 157 -3.31 25.90 6.76
C PHE A 157 -2.33 26.81 7.50
N SER A 158 -2.56 27.01 8.80
CA SER A 158 -1.56 27.66 9.66
C SER A 158 -0.35 26.74 9.83
N ARG A 159 0.80 27.31 10.19
CA ARG A 159 2.03 26.54 10.43
C ARG A 159 1.81 25.48 11.51
N GLU A 160 1.14 25.83 12.59
CA GLU A 160 0.84 24.90 13.68
C GLU A 160 -0.02 23.72 13.21
N ALA A 161 -0.98 23.95 12.31
CA ALA A 161 -1.79 22.88 11.74
C ALA A 161 -0.94 21.97 10.81
N LEU A 162 0.01 22.51 10.07
CA LEU A 162 0.93 21.72 9.24
C LEU A 162 1.91 20.89 10.09
N ASP A 163 2.42 21.47 11.19
CA ASP A 163 3.29 20.76 12.12
C ASP A 163 2.53 19.60 12.80
N GLU A 164 1.32 19.86 13.30
CA GLU A 164 0.42 18.82 13.84
C GLU A 164 0.12 17.72 12.82
N MET A 165 -0.17 18.10 11.57
CA MET A 165 -0.42 17.14 10.50
C MET A 165 0.82 16.27 10.22
N ASN A 166 2.02 16.86 10.21
CA ASN A 166 3.26 16.11 10.01
C ASN A 166 3.46 15.08 11.13
N GLU A 167 3.21 15.46 12.39
CA GLU A 167 3.33 14.55 13.54
C GLU A 167 2.44 13.32 13.39
N ILE A 168 1.16 13.48 13.08
CA ILE A 168 0.26 12.32 12.94
C ILE A 168 0.60 11.47 11.71
N PHE A 169 0.96 12.07 10.56
CA PHE A 169 1.45 11.30 9.41
C PHE A 169 2.67 10.44 9.77
N ASP A 170 3.65 11.01 10.49
CA ASP A 170 4.87 10.30 10.86
C ASP A 170 4.60 9.12 11.80
N VAL A 171 3.67 9.28 12.76
CA VAL A 171 3.28 8.18 13.64
C VAL A 171 2.51 7.11 12.87
N THR A 172 1.52 7.48 12.06
CA THR A 172 0.74 6.51 11.26
C THR A 172 1.63 5.71 10.32
N ILE A 173 2.51 6.37 9.55
CA ILE A 173 3.43 5.68 8.64
C ILE A 173 4.40 4.77 9.40
N ARG A 174 4.93 5.22 10.53
CA ARG A 174 5.82 4.41 11.37
C ARG A 174 5.10 3.16 11.88
N PHE A 175 3.88 3.31 12.39
CA PHE A 175 3.09 2.21 12.91
C PHE A 175 2.77 1.19 11.82
N SER A 176 2.16 1.62 10.72
CA SER A 176 1.83 0.75 9.58
C SER A 176 3.07 0.06 9.03
N SER A 177 4.20 0.78 8.89
CA SER A 177 5.46 0.19 8.44
C SER A 177 5.98 -0.88 9.39
N ASN A 178 5.90 -0.66 10.70
CA ASN A 178 6.37 -1.64 11.68
C ASN A 178 5.52 -2.91 11.62
N VAL A 179 4.19 -2.77 11.64
CA VAL A 179 3.27 -3.91 11.60
C VAL A 179 3.43 -4.73 10.33
N LEU A 180 3.40 -4.09 9.16
CA LEU A 180 3.52 -4.78 7.88
C LEU A 180 4.89 -5.46 7.73
N ASN A 181 5.97 -4.82 8.20
CA ASN A 181 7.29 -5.44 8.21
C ASN A 181 7.37 -6.68 9.12
N GLU A 182 6.74 -6.67 10.29
CA GLU A 182 6.70 -7.85 11.16
C GLU A 182 5.85 -8.97 10.56
N TYR A 183 4.70 -8.63 9.96
CA TYR A 183 3.87 -9.60 9.23
C TYR A 183 4.68 -10.29 8.12
N ASN A 184 5.37 -9.50 7.29
CA ASN A 184 6.12 -9.98 6.13
C ASN A 184 7.34 -10.84 6.48
N LYS A 185 7.87 -10.76 7.71
CA LYS A 185 8.95 -11.65 8.16
C LYS A 185 8.50 -13.10 8.34
N GLY A 186 7.19 -13.35 8.50
CA GLY A 186 6.62 -14.68 8.75
C GLY A 186 6.91 -15.28 10.13
N ASN A 187 7.88 -14.75 10.87
CA ASN A 187 8.14 -15.08 12.27
C ASN A 187 7.31 -14.15 13.17
N LEU A 188 6.00 -14.34 13.16
CA LEU A 188 5.02 -13.47 13.82
C LEU A 188 5.29 -13.39 15.33
N PRO A 189 5.81 -12.26 15.86
CA PRO A 189 6.07 -12.12 17.28
C PRO A 189 4.75 -11.99 18.03
N LYS A 190 4.65 -12.63 19.20
CA LYS A 190 3.44 -12.52 20.04
C LYS A 190 3.30 -11.17 20.74
N ASP A 191 4.34 -10.34 20.73
CA ASP A 191 4.40 -9.06 21.44
C ASP A 191 4.89 -7.98 20.48
N ILE A 192 4.00 -7.55 19.58
CA ILE A 192 4.23 -6.40 18.72
C ILE A 192 3.85 -5.12 19.46
N ASP A 193 4.70 -4.10 19.37
CA ASP A 193 4.45 -2.81 20.01
C ASP A 193 3.33 -2.05 19.27
N THR A 194 2.20 -1.87 19.93
CA THR A 194 1.01 -1.18 19.42
C THR A 194 0.82 0.21 20.02
N GLN A 195 1.77 0.73 20.81
CA GLN A 195 1.66 2.06 21.44
C GLN A 195 1.45 3.21 20.47
N ASP A 196 1.87 3.06 19.21
CA ASP A 196 1.64 4.08 18.20
C ASP A 196 0.16 4.22 17.83
N GLU A 197 -0.67 3.17 17.95
CA GLU A 197 -2.14 3.28 17.76
C GLU A 197 -2.75 4.24 18.79
N ASP A 198 -2.46 4.03 20.08
CA ASP A 198 -2.90 4.91 21.17
C ASP A 198 -2.46 6.37 20.93
N LEU A 199 -1.27 6.54 20.35
CA LEU A 199 -0.69 7.84 20.04
C LEU A 199 -1.41 8.52 18.87
N ILE A 200 -1.70 7.81 17.78
CA ILE A 200 -2.49 8.29 16.64
C ILE A 200 -3.85 8.77 17.14
N ASP A 201 -4.48 7.96 17.97
CA ASP A 201 -5.83 8.18 18.49
C ASP A 201 -5.89 9.39 19.44
N LYS A 202 -4.84 9.56 20.25
CA LYS A 202 -4.59 10.78 21.05
C LYS A 202 -4.34 12.01 20.16
N TYR A 203 -3.54 11.89 19.10
CA TYR A 203 -3.22 12.98 18.19
C TYR A 203 -4.44 13.46 17.41
N LYS A 204 -5.24 12.55 16.85
CA LYS A 204 -6.53 12.86 16.23
C LYS A 204 -7.39 13.74 17.12
N ARG A 205 -7.63 13.32 18.37
CA ARG A 205 -8.44 14.07 19.34
C ARG A 205 -7.83 15.44 19.65
N LYS A 206 -6.53 15.49 19.95
CA LYS A 206 -5.81 16.72 20.30
C LYS A 206 -5.83 17.72 19.14
N PHE A 207 -5.46 17.30 17.94
CA PHE A 207 -5.32 18.17 16.77
C PHE A 207 -6.67 18.64 16.24
N LYS A 208 -7.70 17.79 16.30
CA LYS A 208 -9.08 18.21 16.03
C LYS A 208 -9.52 19.34 16.96
N ASN A 209 -9.28 19.21 18.28
CA ASN A 209 -9.63 20.24 19.25
C ASN A 209 -8.83 21.53 19.04
N ASN A 210 -7.53 21.42 18.76
CA ASN A 210 -6.67 22.57 18.44
C ASN A 210 -7.17 23.30 17.20
N HIS A 211 -7.55 22.56 16.15
CA HIS A 211 -8.09 23.13 14.91
C HIS A 211 -9.42 23.84 15.16
N MET A 212 -10.31 23.25 15.96
CA MET A 212 -11.61 23.86 16.28
C MET A 212 -11.47 25.17 17.06
N ARG A 213 -10.47 25.26 17.95
CA ARG A 213 -10.12 26.51 18.60
C ARG A 213 -9.65 27.57 17.59
N ARG A 214 -8.76 27.21 16.65
CA ARG A 214 -8.30 28.13 15.59
C ARG A 214 -9.44 28.64 14.72
N PHE A 215 -10.39 27.77 14.40
CA PHE A 215 -11.60 28.11 13.67
C PHE A 215 -12.46 29.12 14.45
N ASN A 216 -12.75 28.87 15.72
CA ASN A 216 -13.54 29.77 16.57
C ASN A 216 -12.88 31.15 16.79
N GLU A 217 -11.55 31.22 16.72
CA GLU A 217 -10.79 32.47 16.81
C GLU A 217 -10.73 33.24 15.48
N GLY A 218 -11.37 32.75 14.41
CA GLY A 218 -11.37 33.38 13.08
C GLY A 218 -10.03 33.27 12.34
N LYS A 219 -9.14 32.37 12.78
CA LYS A 219 -7.80 32.17 12.19
C LYS A 219 -7.79 31.12 11.07
N CYS A 220 -8.94 30.51 10.75
CA CYS A 220 -9.06 29.47 9.74
C CYS A 220 -10.40 29.57 9.00
N ASN A 221 -10.45 29.19 7.72
CA ASN A 221 -11.72 29.14 6.96
C ASN A 221 -12.44 27.80 7.21
N VAL A 222 -13.73 27.73 6.84
CA VAL A 222 -14.57 26.53 7.03
C VAL A 222 -14.03 25.35 6.23
N ASP A 223 -13.64 25.58 4.98
CA ASP A 223 -13.18 24.51 4.07
C ASP A 223 -11.89 23.84 4.57
N ALA A 224 -10.95 24.61 5.12
CA ALA A 224 -9.76 24.10 5.77
C ALA A 224 -10.13 23.25 6.98
N GLY A 225 -11.10 23.67 7.79
CA GLY A 225 -11.56 22.90 8.95
C GLY A 225 -12.11 21.53 8.59
N ILE A 226 -12.95 21.47 7.55
CA ILE A 226 -13.55 20.21 7.07
C ILE A 226 -12.44 19.27 6.58
N VAL A 227 -11.63 19.73 5.62
CA VAL A 227 -10.61 18.87 5.01
C VAL A 227 -9.54 18.43 6.02
N TYR A 228 -9.17 19.30 6.96
CA TYR A 228 -8.23 18.95 8.03
C TYR A 228 -8.73 17.76 8.86
N VAL A 229 -10.00 17.82 9.28
CA VAL A 229 -10.60 16.75 10.09
C VAL A 229 -10.77 15.46 9.28
N ASP A 230 -11.11 15.56 8.00
CA ASP A 230 -11.24 14.40 7.12
C ASP A 230 -9.90 13.66 6.96
N ILE A 231 -8.79 14.38 6.79
CA ILE A 231 -7.45 13.78 6.73
C ILE A 231 -7.08 13.13 8.07
N LEU A 232 -7.35 13.79 9.21
CA LEU A 232 -7.10 13.19 10.54
C LEU A 232 -7.87 11.89 10.74
N ASN A 233 -9.11 11.81 10.26
CA ASN A 233 -9.92 10.60 10.36
C ASN A 233 -9.33 9.47 9.50
N ASN A 234 -8.88 9.75 8.29
CA ASN A 234 -8.29 8.73 7.41
C ASN A 234 -6.94 8.21 7.96
N LEU A 235 -6.13 9.07 8.58
CA LEU A 235 -4.89 8.64 9.23
C LEU A 235 -5.12 7.77 10.45
N GLU A 236 -6.17 8.04 11.23
CA GLU A 236 -6.55 7.14 12.33
C GLU A 236 -7.11 5.83 11.80
N LYS A 237 -7.98 5.84 10.78
CA LYS A 237 -8.49 4.60 10.19
C LYS A 237 -7.39 3.72 9.60
N ALA A 238 -6.40 4.30 8.92
CA ALA A 238 -5.22 3.55 8.48
C ALA A 238 -4.43 2.95 9.66
N GLY A 239 -4.37 3.67 10.79
CA GLY A 239 -3.86 3.17 12.07
C GLY A 239 -4.67 1.99 12.59
N ASP A 240 -6.00 2.09 12.65
CA ASP A 240 -6.90 1.02 13.10
C ASP A 240 -6.71 -0.26 12.28
N HIS A 241 -6.65 -0.16 10.94
CA HIS A 241 -6.41 -1.31 10.07
C HIS A 241 -5.00 -1.90 10.27
N SER A 242 -4.00 -1.06 10.55
CA SER A 242 -2.68 -1.56 10.95
C SER A 242 -2.74 -2.29 12.30
N PHE A 243 -3.60 -1.85 13.23
CA PHE A 243 -3.80 -2.51 14.51
C PHE A 243 -4.51 -3.87 14.36
N ASN A 244 -5.52 -3.99 13.49
CA ASN A 244 -6.15 -5.28 13.17
C ASN A 244 -5.12 -6.30 12.68
N ILE A 245 -4.24 -5.90 11.75
CA ILE A 245 -3.14 -6.77 11.28
C ILE A 245 -2.24 -7.18 12.45
N ALA A 246 -1.92 -6.25 13.35
CA ALA A 246 -1.14 -6.56 14.56
C ALA A 246 -1.84 -7.59 15.47
N GLN A 247 -3.17 -7.55 15.59
CA GLN A 247 -3.95 -8.53 16.35
C GLN A 247 -3.91 -9.92 15.71
N VAL A 248 -3.96 -10.01 14.37
CA VAL A 248 -3.76 -11.27 13.64
C VAL A 248 -2.37 -11.85 13.91
N ILE A 249 -1.32 -11.02 13.95
CA ILE A 249 0.06 -11.44 14.29
C ILE A 249 0.11 -12.04 15.71
N GLN A 250 -0.59 -11.44 16.67
CA GLN A 250 -0.60 -11.89 18.07
C GLN A 250 -1.46 -13.15 18.29
N GLY A 251 -2.37 -13.48 17.36
CA GLY A 251 -3.34 -14.57 17.50
C GLY A 251 -4.49 -14.21 18.44
N SER A 252 -4.90 -12.94 18.45
CA SER A 252 -5.95 -12.40 19.32
C SER A 252 -7.33 -12.29 18.65
N GLU A 253 -7.47 -12.75 17.40
CA GLU A 253 -8.72 -12.80 16.62
C GLU A 253 -9.18 -14.24 16.33
#